data_AF-A0A1F2RIT0-F1
#
_entry.id   AF-A0A1F2RIT0-F1
#
_cell.length_a   1.000
_cell.length_b   1.000
_cell.length_c   1.000
_cell.angle_alpha   90.00
_cell.angle_beta   90.00
_cell.angle_gamma   90.00
#
_symmetry.space_group_name_H-M   'P 1'
#
loop_
_entity.id
_entity.type
_entity.pdbx_description
1 polymer ?
#
loop_
_entity_poly.entity_id
_entity_poly.type
_entity_poly.pdbx_seq_one_letter_code
_entity_poly.pdbx_strand_id
1 'polypeptide(L)'
;MVHTSLVILSIELDHEEDGRWIAEAMELPGVMSYGATREEAISNTEKMAIEAIADRIEHGELLPVKSAPGWFLVSPEPTSTLPARETTDSNSVQIYYNK
;
A
#
# COMPACT_ATOMS: atom_id res chain seq x y z
N MET A 1 16.32 -1.46 21.17
CA MET A 1 15.43 -2.40 20.47
C MET A 1 14.70 -1.61 19.39
N VAL A 2 15.15 -1.70 18.14
CA VAL A 2 14.49 -1.01 17.01
C VAL A 2 13.21 -1.78 16.68
N HIS A 3 12.06 -1.17 16.92
CA HIS A 3 10.78 -1.74 16.47
C HIS A 3 10.59 -1.33 15.02
N THR A 4 10.97 -2.21 14.10
CA THR A 4 10.59 -2.09 12.69
C THR A 4 9.08 -2.34 12.62
N SER A 5 8.31 -1.27 12.45
CA SER A 5 6.86 -1.36 12.23
C SER A 5 6.64 -1.43 10.72
N LEU A 6 6.11 -2.56 10.25
CA LEU A 6 5.75 -2.73 8.85
C LEU A 6 4.31 -2.28 8.65
N VAL A 7 4.10 -1.31 7.78
CA VAL A 7 2.76 -0.97 7.29
C VAL A 7 2.55 -1.67 5.95
N ILE A 8 1.43 -2.40 5.85
CA ILE A 8 1.00 -3.08 4.63
C ILE A 8 -0.30 -2.44 4.19
N LEU A 9 -0.30 -1.85 2.99
CA LEU A 9 -1.48 -1.27 2.37
C LEU A 9 -1.87 -2.08 1.14
N SER A 10 -3.16 -2.36 0.99
CA SER A 10 -3.78 -2.93 -0.19
C SER A 10 -4.36 -1.78 -1.00
N ILE A 11 -3.93 -1.64 -2.25
CA ILE A 11 -4.51 -0.69 -3.21
C ILE A 11 -5.52 -1.41 -4.06
N GLU A 12 -6.79 -1.02 -4.01
CA GLU A 12 -7.79 -1.42 -5.01
C GLU A 12 -7.78 -0.44 -6.18
N LEU A 13 -8.14 -0.93 -7.38
CA LEU A 13 -8.10 -0.19 -8.62
C LEU A 13 -9.41 -0.37 -9.37
N ASP A 14 -9.93 0.73 -9.90
CA ASP A 14 -11.06 0.71 -10.83
C ASP A 14 -10.74 1.53 -12.08
N HIS A 15 -11.27 1.07 -13.22
CA HIS A 15 -11.16 1.76 -14.50
C HIS A 15 -12.50 2.41 -14.84
N GLU A 16 -12.49 3.73 -14.94
CA GLU A 16 -13.66 4.56 -15.16
C GLU A 16 -14.09 4.56 -16.63
N GLU A 17 -15.37 4.82 -16.89
CA GLU A 17 -15.92 4.90 -18.24
C GLU A 17 -15.27 6.00 -19.10
N ASP A 18 -14.71 7.04 -18.46
CA ASP A 18 -13.99 8.13 -19.12
C ASP A 18 -12.52 7.79 -19.44
N GLY A 19 -12.09 6.58 -19.11
CA GLY A 19 -10.75 6.06 -19.37
C GLY A 19 -9.73 6.30 -18.26
N ARG A 20 -10.07 7.01 -17.19
CA ARG A 20 -9.18 7.22 -16.03
C ARG A 20 -9.14 5.98 -15.13
N TRP A 21 -8.04 5.82 -14.42
CA TRP A 21 -7.91 4.87 -13.33
C TRP A 21 -8.09 5.59 -12.00
N ILE A 22 -8.80 4.98 -11.06
CA ILE A 22 -8.81 5.36 -9.65
C ILE A 22 -8.14 4.25 -8.84
N ALA A 23 -7.33 4.64 -7.86
CA ALA A 23 -6.69 3.75 -6.91
C ALA A 23 -7.08 4.16 -5.49
N GLU A 24 -7.41 3.21 -4.61
CA GLU A 24 -7.78 3.45 -3.21
C GLU A 24 -6.98 2.56 -2.26
N ALA A 25 -6.40 3.13 -1.21
CA ALA A 25 -5.73 2.40 -0.14
C ALA A 25 -6.75 1.95 0.92
N MET A 26 -7.04 0.65 0.97
CA MET A 26 -8.13 0.09 1.76
C MET A 26 -7.96 0.27 3.27
N GLU A 27 -6.73 0.29 3.76
CA GLU A 27 -6.41 0.47 5.18
C GLU A 27 -6.33 1.96 5.59
N LEU A 28 -6.45 2.89 4.64
CA LEU A 28 -6.46 4.34 4.86
C LEU A 28 -7.70 4.96 4.18
N PRO A 29 -8.89 4.90 4.80
CA PRO A 29 -10.10 5.46 4.21
C PRO A 29 -9.93 6.92 3.79
N GLY A 30 -10.33 7.24 2.56
CA GLY A 30 -10.14 8.56 1.97
C GLY A 30 -8.81 8.75 1.25
N VAL A 31 -7.88 7.78 1.34
CA VAL A 31 -6.65 7.79 0.55
C VAL A 31 -6.89 7.13 -0.80
N MET A 32 -7.28 7.96 -1.78
CA MET A 32 -7.49 7.55 -3.17
C MET A 32 -6.99 8.61 -4.15
N SER A 33 -6.57 8.21 -5.35
CA SER A 33 -6.16 9.15 -6.40
C SER A 33 -6.40 8.62 -7.80
N TYR A 34 -6.65 9.55 -8.72
CA TYR A 34 -6.80 9.26 -10.14
C TYR A 34 -5.45 9.26 -10.87
N GLY A 35 -5.41 8.56 -12.01
CA GLY A 35 -4.33 8.61 -13.00
C GLY A 35 -4.84 8.32 -14.41
N ALA A 36 -4.11 8.77 -15.43
CA ALA A 36 -4.39 8.40 -16.81
C ALA A 36 -3.99 6.94 -17.10
N THR A 37 -3.09 6.37 -16.28
CA THR A 37 -2.74 4.95 -16.32
C THR A 37 -2.90 4.31 -14.95
N ARG A 38 -2.96 2.98 -14.93
CA ARG A 38 -2.96 2.16 -13.70
C ARG A 38 -1.77 2.52 -12.80
N GLU A 39 -0.57 2.61 -13.38
CA GLU A 39 0.66 2.95 -12.64
C GLU A 39 0.64 4.37 -12.06
N GLU A 40 0.06 5.32 -12.79
CA GLU A 40 -0.08 6.69 -12.31
C GLU A 40 -1.05 6.77 -11.12
N ALA A 41 -2.20 6.11 -11.20
CA ALA A 41 -3.17 6.05 -10.10
C ALA A 41 -2.55 5.42 -8.84
N ILE A 42 -1.81 4.31 -8.99
CA ILE A 42 -1.07 3.68 -7.90
C ILE A 42 -0.04 4.66 -7.31
N SER A 43 0.82 5.26 -8.14
CA SER A 43 1.90 6.13 -7.65
C SER A 43 1.37 7.38 -6.94
N ASN A 44 0.26 7.94 -7.42
CA ASN A 44 -0.39 9.07 -6.76
C ASN A 44 -0.97 8.67 -5.40
N THR A 45 -1.62 7.51 -5.33
CA THR A 45 -2.19 6.98 -4.08
C THR A 45 -1.10 6.60 -3.08
N GLU A 46 0.04 6.05 -3.54
CA GLU A 46 1.22 5.76 -2.71
C GLU A 46 1.76 7.02 -2.04
N LYS A 47 1.93 8.12 -2.79
CA LYS A 47 2.40 9.40 -2.23
C LYS A 47 1.45 9.90 -1.15
N MET A 48 0.15 9.87 -1.44
CA MET A 48 -0.87 10.33 -0.50
C MET A 48 -0.95 9.43 0.75
N ALA A 49 -0.72 8.13 0.61
CA ALA A 49 -0.63 7.20 1.72
C ALA A 49 0.59 7.47 2.60
N ILE A 50 1.75 7.79 2.01
CA ILE A 50 2.95 8.17 2.76
C ILE A 50 2.70 9.45 3.57
N GLU A 51 2.08 10.46 2.96
CA GLU A 51 1.72 11.71 3.63
C GLU A 51 0.74 11.46 4.79
N ALA A 52 -0.30 10.65 4.57
CA ALA A 52 -1.26 10.29 5.61
C ALA A 52 -0.60 9.52 6.77
N ILE A 53 0.32 8.60 6.47
CA ILE A 53 1.08 7.87 7.49
C ILE A 53 1.98 8.82 8.28
N ALA A 54 2.65 9.75 7.61
CA ALA A 54 3.50 10.74 8.27
C ALA A 54 2.68 11.62 9.22
N ASP A 55 1.53 12.13 8.78
CA ASP A 55 0.62 12.94 9.60
C ASP A 55 0.14 12.17 10.85
N ARG A 56 -0.24 10.90 10.69
CA ARG A 56 -0.62 10.03 11.81
C ARG A 56 0.52 9.82 12.80
N ILE A 57 1.76 9.66 12.33
CA ILE A 57 2.94 9.52 13.19
C ILE A 57 3.18 10.81 13.98
N GLU A 58 3.08 11.97 13.34
CA GLU A 58 3.29 13.27 13.98
C GLU A 58 2.27 13.53 15.09
N HIS A 59 1.03 13.07 14.90
CA HIS A 59 -0.06 13.23 15.87
C HIS A 59 -0.18 12.07 16.87
N GLY A 60 0.67 11.03 16.76
CA GLY A 60 0.68 9.89 17.67
C GLY A 60 -0.48 8.90 17.48
N GLU A 61 -1.06 8.85 16.27
CA GLU A 61 -2.14 7.95 15.92
C GLU A 61 -1.65 6.53 15.61
N LEU A 62 -2.58 5.56 15.64
CA LEU A 62 -2.29 4.18 15.29
C LEU A 62 -2.14 4.04 13.77
N LEU A 63 -1.03 3.43 13.35
CA LEU A 63 -0.81 3.07 11.96
C LEU A 63 -1.66 1.86 11.58
N PRO A 64 -2.14 1.79 10.32
CA PRO A 64 -2.77 0.58 9.82
C PRO A 64 -1.76 -0.56 9.81
N VAL A 65 -1.99 -1.57 10.66
CA VAL A 65 -1.21 -2.81 10.65
C VAL A 65 -2.13 -3.91 10.14
N LYS A 66 -1.88 -4.37 8.91
CA LYS A 66 -2.48 -5.62 8.45
C LYS A 66 -1.66 -6.76 9.01
N SER A 67 -2.31 -7.72 9.67
CA SER A 67 -1.68 -9.02 9.90
C SER A 67 -1.48 -9.67 8.54
N ALA A 68 -0.24 -9.79 8.08
CA ALA A 68 0.03 -10.51 6.83
C ALA A 68 -0.63 -11.90 6.91
N PRO A 69 -1.34 -12.36 5.87
CA PRO A 69 -1.94 -13.68 5.90
C PRO A 69 -0.83 -14.72 6.14
N GLY A 70 -1.08 -15.68 7.03
CA GLY A 70 -0.06 -16.54 7.66
C GLY A 70 0.82 -17.39 6.71
N TRP A 71 0.55 -17.39 5.41
CA TRP A 71 1.42 -17.98 4.40
C TRP A 71 2.66 -17.11 4.05
N PHE A 72 2.67 -15.81 4.39
CA PHE A 72 3.85 -14.94 4.22
C PHE A 72 4.92 -15.15 5.32
N LEU A 73 4.53 -15.69 6.48
CA LEU A 73 5.44 -15.94 7.61
C LEU A 73 6.20 -17.28 7.49
N VAL A 74 5.90 -18.08 6.46
CA VAL A 74 6.65 -19.29 6.08
C VAL A 74 7.29 -19.05 4.71
N SER A 75 8.31 -18.21 4.66
CA SER A 75 9.29 -18.23 3.58
C SER A 75 10.69 -18.14 4.19
N PRO A 76 11.60 -19.11 3.94
CA PRO A 76 12.92 -19.11 4.54
C PRO A 76 13.82 -18.04 3.92
N GLU A 77 14.52 -17.31 4.81
CA GLU A 77 15.66 -16.39 4.60
C GLU A 77 15.44 -15.05 3.84
N PRO A 78 15.99 -13.94 4.36
CA PRO A 78 15.84 -12.60 3.80
C PRO A 78 16.78 -12.45 2.61
N THR A 79 16.36 -12.89 1.42
CA THR A 79 17.04 -12.45 0.21
C THR A 79 16.62 -11.02 -0.08
N SER A 80 17.59 -10.11 0.06
CA SER A 80 17.57 -8.67 -0.19
C SER A 80 17.20 -8.28 -1.63
N THR A 81 16.11 -8.85 -2.16
CA THR A 81 15.46 -8.53 -3.43
C THR A 81 14.02 -9.05 -3.36
N LEU A 82 13.15 -8.38 -2.59
CA LEU A 82 11.71 -8.59 -2.78
C LEU A 82 11.35 -7.97 -4.14
N PRO A 83 10.72 -8.70 -5.08
CA PRO A 83 10.11 -8.05 -6.22
C PRO A 83 8.97 -7.19 -5.66
N ALA A 84 9.13 -5.87 -5.73
CA ALA A 84 7.98 -5.01 -5.73
C ALA A 84 7.08 -5.48 -6.87
N ARG A 85 5.78 -5.59 -6.60
CA ARG A 85 4.69 -5.92 -7.54
C ARG A 85 4.45 -7.42 -7.68
N GLU A 86 3.38 -7.85 -7.02
CA GLU A 86 2.27 -8.66 -7.53
C GLU A 86 1.77 -9.61 -6.46
N THR A 87 0.59 -9.33 -5.93
CA THR A 87 -0.25 -10.34 -5.30
C THR A 87 -1.56 -10.40 -6.06
N THR A 88 -1.79 -11.58 -6.64
CA THR A 88 -2.86 -12.05 -7.51
C THR A 88 -4.28 -11.69 -7.05
N ASP A 89 -4.67 -10.44 -7.28
CA ASP A 89 -5.99 -10.01 -7.75
C ASP A 89 -5.69 -8.88 -8.74
N SER A 90 -6.28 -8.88 -9.94
CA SER A 90 -5.83 -7.99 -11.04
C SER A 90 -5.81 -6.50 -10.65
N ASN A 91 -6.62 -6.15 -9.65
CA ASN A 91 -6.82 -4.79 -9.17
C ASN A 91 -6.17 -4.51 -7.81
N SER A 92 -5.38 -5.43 -7.23
CA SER A 92 -4.80 -5.27 -5.89
C SER A 92 -3.27 -5.19 -5.86
N VAL A 93 -2.71 -4.17 -5.19
CA VAL A 93 -1.25 -4.01 -4.98
C VAL A 93 -0.93 -3.89 -3.48
N GLN A 94 0.13 -4.56 -3.01
CA GLN A 94 0.62 -4.43 -1.64
C GLN A 94 1.84 -3.51 -1.55
N ILE A 95 1.79 -2.51 -0.67
CA ILE A 95 2.89 -1.55 -0.41
C ILE A 95 3.44 -1.77 1.00
N TYR A 96 4.77 -1.76 1.12
CA TYR A 96 5.50 -1.89 2.38
C TYR A 96 6.19 -0.58 2.76
N TYR A 97 5.95 -0.10 3.98
CA TYR A 97 6.65 1.05 4.55
C TYR A 97 7.46 0.65 5.77
N ASN A 98 8.74 1.07 5.82
CA ASN A 98 9.67 0.80 6.93
C ASN A 98 10.11 2.15 7.55
N LYS A 99 10.21 2.19 8.88
CA LYS A 99 10.72 3.34 9.66
C LYS A 99 12.23 3.27 9.83
#